data_AF-A0A1B8F0Q5-F1
#
_entry.id   AF-A0A1B8F0Q5-F1
#
_cell.length_a   1.000
_cell.length_b   1.000
_cell.length_c   1.000
_cell.angle_alpha   90.00
_cell.angle_beta   90.00
_cell.angle_gamma   90.00
#
_symmetry.space_group_name_H-M   'P 1'
#
loop_
_entity.id
_entity.type
_entity.pdbx_description
1 polymer ?
#
loop_
_entity_poly.entity_id
_entity_poly.type
_entity_poly.pdbx_seq_one_letter_code
_entity_poly.pdbx_strand_id
1 'polypeptide(L)'
;MATEGSRPLLAPQTRRLRHLQGIYLRNLTLARPRGHTIDDATLNKTPEKLESLRRSLHEPSLQHSASSDDLNANIRPSGRRRRSTIWAGQSPDYRQRKLEDVIDNGMVDAFFSLHCAGEDEPIYISEVTEKAMNPNFRFFDLTNYGPSITRLSRFTIKLWVKRKEYSLFLEQEIELSSLHFLGSLNNRQLPPNCVIFHLIDGIYALDLPSVTLPPKHFPPVSTSSYSALMRLSSLDDSIQDALATRERLAAQINTILQEQPVDETPLAEEEAALAAKYLKSEQRLVKLAMKQRDELQASIAARRRAIDEGTKSQAQAEIKLVSIQQQVEEMMVAQKANTEQIHGQRRRICEELLHIFPIEPTARSLTFTICGLLLPNTSFDDSDEDVVAAALGHVARLVDMLQYYLSVPIPYPVMPYSSRSIVRDEISTLVDTQRTFPLYGKGTIRFRFEYAVFLLNKDIECLAESQGLKLIDIRHTLPNLKYLLYVCSAGTAELPVRKAGGIRGLLTGKVTPLPSRRGSEEGLADAARKALEHGSSANGGTKGNMSLQLPFDAETPTSLRTRGLRENRAR
;
A
#
# COMPACT_ATOMS: atom_id res chain seq x y z
N MET A 1 -8.25 -26.04 -48.70
CA MET A 1 -8.31 -25.42 -50.03
C MET A 1 -7.81 -23.99 -49.89
N ALA A 2 -6.68 -23.66 -50.52
CA ALA A 2 -6.10 -22.32 -50.46
C ALA A 2 -7.12 -21.31 -51.00
N THR A 3 -7.48 -20.31 -50.19
CA THR A 3 -8.36 -19.22 -50.59
C THR A 3 -7.70 -18.48 -51.76
N GLU A 4 -8.25 -18.62 -52.97
CA GLU A 4 -7.80 -17.85 -54.14
C GLU A 4 -7.75 -16.37 -53.75
N GLY A 5 -6.59 -15.73 -53.93
CA GLY A 5 -6.46 -14.29 -53.68
C GLY A 5 -7.46 -13.53 -54.56
N SER A 6 -8.29 -12.69 -53.93
CA SER A 6 -9.25 -11.80 -54.60
C SER A 6 -8.55 -11.09 -55.77
N ARG A 7 -9.12 -11.22 -56.97
CA ARG A 7 -8.70 -10.53 -58.19
C ARG A 7 -9.83 -9.57 -58.58
N PRO A 8 -9.52 -8.37 -59.11
CA PRO A 8 -10.57 -7.44 -59.53
C PRO A 8 -11.36 -8.05 -60.69
N LEU A 9 -12.68 -8.09 -60.56
CA LEU A 9 -13.61 -8.60 -61.58
C LEU A 9 -14.17 -7.45 -62.43
N LEU A 10 -14.20 -6.24 -61.88
CA LEU A 10 -14.71 -5.04 -62.54
C LEU A 10 -13.59 -4.23 -63.17
N ALA A 11 -13.69 -4.00 -64.48
CA ALA A 11 -12.86 -3.02 -65.17
C ALA A 11 -13.13 -1.62 -64.56
N PRO A 12 -12.12 -0.74 -64.46
CA PRO A 12 -12.29 0.58 -63.87
C PRO A 12 -13.48 1.36 -64.43
N GLN A 13 -13.69 1.28 -65.75
CA GLN A 13 -14.77 1.97 -66.46
C GLN A 13 -16.18 1.41 -66.18
N THR A 14 -16.30 0.17 -65.71
CA THR A 14 -17.59 -0.51 -65.49
C THR A 14 -18.07 -0.44 -64.04
N ARG A 15 -17.30 0.17 -63.14
CA ARG A 15 -17.67 0.33 -61.73
C ARG A 15 -18.76 1.38 -61.57
N ARG A 16 -19.91 0.97 -61.02
CA ARG A 16 -21.08 1.81 -60.75
C ARG A 16 -21.49 1.70 -59.28
N LEU A 17 -22.34 2.59 -58.79
CA LEU A 17 -22.79 2.61 -57.39
C LEU A 17 -23.44 1.32 -56.92
N ARG A 18 -24.17 0.59 -57.77
CA ARG A 18 -24.70 -0.76 -57.45
C ARG A 18 -23.63 -1.78 -57.06
N HIS A 19 -22.36 -1.51 -57.36
CA HIS A 19 -21.24 -2.39 -57.01
C HIS A 19 -20.63 -2.04 -55.65
N LEU A 20 -20.95 -0.88 -55.05
CA LEU A 20 -20.44 -0.45 -53.75
C LEU A 20 -21.27 -1.11 -52.64
N GLN A 21 -20.61 -1.86 -51.75
CA GLN A 21 -21.29 -2.57 -50.66
C GLN A 21 -20.85 -2.13 -49.27
N GLY A 22 -19.67 -1.51 -49.14
CA GLY A 22 -19.15 -1.08 -47.84
C GLY A 22 -18.05 -0.03 -47.94
N ILE A 23 -17.86 0.70 -46.84
CA ILE A 23 -16.82 1.72 -46.70
C ILE A 23 -16.13 1.53 -45.36
N TYR A 24 -14.81 1.63 -45.35
CA TYR A 24 -13.99 1.60 -44.14
C TYR A 24 -13.15 2.85 -44.05
N LEU A 25 -12.84 3.26 -42.81
CA LEU A 25 -11.94 4.36 -42.57
C LEU A 25 -10.80 3.91 -41.65
N ARG A 26 -9.57 4.26 -42.02
CA ARG A 26 -8.36 3.84 -41.30
C ARG A 26 -7.54 5.04 -40.87
N ASN A 27 -6.94 4.91 -39.68
CA ASN A 27 -6.07 5.88 -39.05
C ASN A 27 -6.71 7.26 -38.92
N LEU A 28 -7.92 7.34 -38.34
CA LEU A 28 -8.59 8.60 -38.08
C LEU A 28 -7.73 9.46 -37.15
N THR A 29 -7.33 10.63 -37.63
CA THR A 29 -6.46 11.56 -36.89
C THR A 29 -6.99 12.97 -37.04
N LEU A 30 -7.42 13.57 -35.93
CA LEU A 30 -8.02 14.90 -35.89
C LEU A 30 -7.01 16.06 -36.00
N ALA A 31 -5.72 15.75 -35.96
CA ALA A 31 -4.65 16.73 -36.04
C ALA A 31 -4.60 17.33 -37.45
N ARG A 32 -4.77 18.65 -37.56
CA ARG A 32 -4.43 19.37 -38.80
C ARG A 32 -2.96 19.09 -39.11
N PRO A 33 -2.58 18.79 -40.37
CA PRO A 33 -1.19 18.84 -40.77
C PRO A 33 -0.72 20.30 -40.66
N ARG A 34 -0.24 20.69 -39.49
CA ARG A 34 0.49 21.93 -39.31
C ARG A 34 1.77 21.74 -40.10
N GLY A 35 1.94 22.51 -41.18
CA GLY A 35 3.27 22.74 -41.74
C GLY A 35 4.18 23.12 -40.58
N HIS A 36 5.23 22.34 -40.35
CA HIS A 36 6.15 22.55 -39.25
C HIS A 36 6.67 24.00 -39.31
N THR A 37 6.27 24.82 -38.35
CA THR A 37 7.04 26.01 -38.01
C THR A 37 8.37 25.52 -37.46
N ILE A 38 9.44 26.02 -38.05
CA ILE A 38 10.81 25.70 -37.68
C ILE A 38 11.03 26.28 -36.28
N ASP A 39 10.92 25.43 -35.25
CA ASP A 39 11.44 25.76 -33.93
C ASP A 39 12.97 25.70 -34.01
N ASP A 40 13.64 26.76 -33.55
CA ASP A 40 15.09 27.02 -33.61
C ASP A 40 15.97 26.01 -32.83
N ALA A 41 15.43 24.88 -32.38
CA ALA A 41 16.16 23.82 -31.70
C ALA A 41 16.95 22.87 -32.66
N THR A 42 16.99 23.17 -33.97
CA THR A 42 17.65 22.33 -34.98
C THR A 42 19.06 22.78 -35.37
N LEU A 43 19.56 23.91 -34.84
CA LEU A 43 20.85 24.50 -35.25
C LEU A 43 22.10 23.72 -34.80
N ASN A 44 22.00 22.70 -33.95
CA ASN A 44 23.14 21.91 -33.46
C ASN A 44 23.08 20.44 -33.86
N LYS A 45 22.91 20.12 -35.14
CA LYS A 45 22.99 18.73 -35.64
C LYS A 45 23.95 18.61 -36.83
N THR A 46 24.73 17.54 -36.82
CA THR A 46 25.71 17.19 -37.86
C THR A 46 25.06 17.06 -39.25
N PRO A 47 25.81 17.31 -40.34
CA PRO A 47 25.26 17.40 -41.71
C PRO A 47 24.50 16.13 -42.16
N GLU A 48 24.92 14.94 -41.73
CA GLU A 48 24.22 13.66 -42.01
C GLU A 48 22.83 13.57 -41.36
N LYS A 49 22.63 14.22 -40.20
CA LYS A 49 21.33 14.31 -39.52
C LYS A 49 20.39 15.30 -40.19
N LEU A 50 20.92 16.31 -40.88
CA LEU A 50 20.15 17.26 -41.69
C LEU A 50 19.70 16.62 -43.02
N GLU A 51 20.53 15.77 -43.62
CA GLU A 51 20.15 15.01 -44.83
C GLU A 51 19.07 13.96 -44.56
N SER A 52 19.13 13.25 -43.43
CA SER A 52 18.05 12.35 -43.01
C SER A 52 16.74 13.09 -42.72
N LEU A 53 16.81 14.29 -42.13
CA LEU A 53 15.64 15.18 -41.95
C LEU A 53 15.08 15.67 -43.29
N ARG A 54 15.93 16.06 -44.24
CA ARG A 54 15.52 16.45 -45.60
C ARG A 54 14.88 15.29 -46.37
N ARG A 55 15.36 14.05 -46.20
CA ARG A 55 14.68 12.86 -46.75
C ARG A 55 13.31 12.63 -46.09
N SER A 56 13.19 12.83 -44.77
CA SER A 56 11.90 12.71 -44.07
C SER A 56 10.89 13.83 -44.37
N LEU A 57 11.34 14.96 -44.94
CA LEU A 57 10.48 16.05 -45.39
C LEU A 57 9.82 15.76 -46.75
N HIS A 58 10.37 14.83 -47.53
CA HIS A 58 9.83 14.43 -48.83
C HIS A 58 8.97 13.15 -48.80
N GLU A 59 8.96 12.42 -47.68
CA GLU A 59 8.04 11.29 -47.45
C GLU A 59 7.18 11.57 -46.21
N PRO A 60 5.84 11.64 -46.31
CA PRO A 60 5.00 11.65 -45.12
C PRO A 60 5.28 10.37 -44.32
N SER A 61 5.73 10.51 -43.07
CA SER A 61 6.01 9.35 -42.22
C SER A 61 4.72 8.55 -42.04
N LEU A 62 4.63 7.40 -42.72
CA LEU A 62 3.50 6.49 -42.64
C LEU A 62 3.40 5.94 -41.21
N GLN A 63 2.30 6.24 -40.52
CA GLN A 63 2.05 5.72 -39.18
C GLN A 63 1.59 4.27 -39.26
N HIS A 64 2.05 3.45 -38.32
CA HIS A 64 1.75 2.01 -38.28
C HIS A 64 0.27 1.77 -37.96
N SER A 65 -0.50 1.26 -38.92
CA SER A 65 -1.75 0.54 -38.64
C SER A 65 -1.38 -0.85 -38.12
N ALA A 66 -1.43 -1.07 -36.80
CA ALA A 66 -1.31 -2.42 -36.26
C ALA A 66 -2.61 -3.17 -36.54
N SER A 67 -2.57 -4.20 -37.39
CA SER A 67 -3.70 -5.12 -37.58
C SER A 67 -3.74 -6.14 -36.44
N SER A 68 -4.93 -6.65 -36.10
CA SER A 68 -5.11 -7.62 -35.01
C SER A 68 -4.40 -8.96 -35.22
N ASP A 69 -3.98 -9.28 -36.45
CA ASP A 69 -3.30 -10.55 -36.79
C ASP A 69 -1.84 -10.59 -36.31
N ASP A 70 -1.23 -9.46 -35.96
CA ASP A 70 0.15 -9.40 -35.43
C ASP A 70 0.28 -9.89 -33.98
N LEU A 71 -0.83 -10.18 -33.29
CA LEU A 71 -0.82 -10.73 -31.93
C LEU A 71 -0.74 -12.27 -31.90
N ASN A 72 -0.93 -12.96 -33.03
CA ASN A 72 -1.02 -14.43 -33.08
C ASN A 72 0.10 -15.12 -33.88
N ALA A 73 1.21 -14.44 -34.18
CA ALA A 73 2.38 -15.07 -34.80
C ALA A 73 3.39 -15.59 -33.76
N ASN A 74 3.05 -16.67 -33.06
CA ASN A 74 4.00 -17.52 -32.33
C ASN A 74 4.80 -18.40 -33.31
N ILE A 75 5.63 -17.78 -34.15
CA ILE A 75 6.68 -18.47 -34.89
C ILE A 75 7.95 -17.63 -34.78
N ARG A 76 8.95 -18.16 -34.07
CA ARG A 76 10.27 -17.56 -33.88
C ARG A 76 10.96 -17.34 -35.24
N PRO A 77 11.55 -16.17 -35.48
CA PRO A 77 12.83 -16.11 -36.18
C PRO A 77 13.90 -15.50 -35.28
N SER A 78 14.98 -16.25 -35.12
CA SER A 78 16.24 -15.81 -34.52
C SER A 78 16.86 -14.71 -35.39
N GLY A 79 16.70 -13.47 -34.97
CA GLY A 79 17.31 -12.31 -35.59
C GLY A 79 17.03 -11.12 -34.67
N ARG A 80 18.09 -10.44 -34.24
CA ARG A 80 18.09 -9.35 -33.26
C ARG A 80 17.19 -8.19 -33.73
N ARG A 81 15.88 -8.32 -33.49
CA ARG A 81 14.87 -7.28 -33.79
C ARG A 81 15.09 -6.13 -32.81
N ARG A 82 15.51 -4.98 -33.34
CA ARG A 82 15.39 -3.68 -32.65
C ARG A 82 13.91 -3.46 -32.34
N ARG A 83 13.49 -3.84 -31.14
CA ARG A 83 12.18 -3.49 -30.59
C ARG A 83 12.17 -1.97 -30.48
N SER A 84 11.39 -1.28 -31.32
CA SER A 84 11.18 0.17 -31.24
C SER A 84 10.32 0.51 -30.02
N THR A 85 10.84 0.25 -28.82
CA THR A 85 10.29 0.80 -27.59
C THR A 85 10.66 2.28 -27.53
N ILE A 86 9.97 3.11 -28.32
CA ILE A 86 10.15 4.58 -28.37
C ILE A 86 9.90 5.22 -26.98
N TRP A 87 9.40 4.46 -26.00
CA TRP A 87 8.89 4.95 -24.73
C TRP A 87 9.59 4.33 -23.52
N ALA A 88 10.54 3.41 -23.69
CA ALA A 88 11.14 2.64 -22.58
C ALA A 88 11.89 3.49 -21.54
N GLY A 89 12.25 4.73 -21.86
CA GLY A 89 12.99 5.65 -20.96
C GLY A 89 12.20 6.82 -20.38
N GLN A 90 10.90 6.97 -20.69
CA GLN A 90 10.12 8.13 -20.23
C GLN A 90 9.34 7.85 -18.94
N SER A 91 9.14 8.86 -18.10
CA SER A 91 8.39 8.76 -16.85
C SER A 91 6.95 8.27 -17.09
N PRO A 92 6.36 7.50 -16.17
CA PRO A 92 5.00 6.97 -16.32
C PRO A 92 3.96 8.06 -16.60
N ASP A 93 4.09 9.23 -15.96
CA ASP A 93 3.18 10.38 -16.17
C ASP A 93 3.25 10.96 -17.57
N TYR A 94 4.45 11.02 -18.18
CA TYR A 94 4.60 11.50 -19.55
C TYR A 94 4.00 10.50 -20.56
N ARG A 95 4.15 9.19 -20.29
CA ARG A 95 3.52 8.15 -21.13
C ARG A 95 2.00 8.21 -21.03
N GLN A 96 1.47 8.45 -19.83
CA GLN A 96 0.03 8.57 -19.61
C GLN A 96 -0.53 9.81 -20.32
N ARG A 97 0.05 11.00 -20.13
CA ARG A 97 -0.41 12.23 -20.81
C ARG A 97 -0.37 12.10 -22.34
N LYS A 98 0.68 11.50 -22.88
CA LYS A 98 0.81 11.31 -24.33
C LYS A 98 -0.12 10.21 -24.85
N LEU A 99 -0.54 9.25 -24.02
CA LEU A 99 -1.60 8.29 -24.35
C LEU A 99 -2.97 8.98 -24.35
N GLU A 100 -3.24 9.82 -23.35
CA GLU A 100 -4.45 10.67 -23.26
C GLU A 100 -4.55 11.58 -24.49
N ASP A 101 -3.46 12.23 -24.91
CA ASP A 101 -3.41 13.02 -26.13
C ASP A 101 -3.72 12.21 -27.41
N VAL A 102 -3.31 10.92 -27.48
CA VAL A 102 -3.62 10.05 -28.63
C VAL A 102 -5.09 9.63 -28.62
N ILE A 103 -5.64 9.37 -27.43
CA ILE A 103 -7.05 9.02 -27.26
C ILE A 103 -7.93 10.22 -27.64
N ASP A 104 -7.61 11.41 -27.16
CA ASP A 104 -8.35 12.65 -27.43
C ASP A 104 -8.27 13.07 -28.91
N ASN A 105 -7.17 12.77 -29.59
CA ASN A 105 -7.00 13.13 -31.01
C ASN A 105 -7.46 12.05 -32.02
N GLY A 106 -7.76 10.82 -31.57
CA GLY A 106 -7.97 9.67 -32.45
C GLY A 106 -9.23 8.84 -32.18
N MET A 107 -9.79 8.83 -30.97
CA MET A 107 -11.01 8.07 -30.64
C MET A 107 -12.23 8.98 -30.60
N VAL A 108 -13.02 8.97 -31.67
CA VAL A 108 -14.15 9.89 -31.83
C VAL A 108 -15.35 9.16 -32.41
N ASP A 109 -16.56 9.65 -32.12
CA ASP A 109 -17.77 9.10 -32.73
C ASP A 109 -17.88 9.59 -34.17
N ALA A 110 -18.02 8.66 -35.12
CA ALA A 110 -18.04 8.97 -36.55
C ALA A 110 -19.16 8.23 -37.30
N PHE A 111 -19.76 8.92 -38.27
CA PHE A 111 -20.65 8.34 -39.28
C PHE A 111 -20.38 8.98 -40.65
N PHE A 112 -20.81 8.35 -41.73
CA PHE A 112 -20.71 8.93 -43.07
C PHE A 112 -22.07 9.03 -43.75
N SER A 113 -22.14 9.92 -44.73
CA SER A 113 -23.29 10.08 -45.62
C SER A 113 -22.84 10.07 -47.08
N LEU A 114 -23.62 9.44 -47.96
CA LEU A 114 -23.37 9.36 -49.39
C LEU A 114 -24.29 10.32 -50.15
N HIS A 115 -23.70 11.08 -51.07
CA HIS A 115 -24.37 12.10 -51.87
C HIS A 115 -24.08 11.85 -53.35
N CYS A 116 -25.06 12.08 -54.23
CA CYS A 116 -24.88 12.05 -55.68
C CYS A 116 -25.25 13.39 -56.30
N ALA A 117 -24.75 13.64 -57.51
CA ALA A 117 -25.08 14.86 -58.24
C ALA A 117 -26.58 14.84 -58.64
N GLY A 118 -27.32 15.88 -58.22
CA GLY A 118 -28.73 16.10 -58.57
C GLY A 118 -29.75 15.82 -57.47
N GLU A 119 -29.33 15.31 -56.31
CA GLU A 119 -30.17 15.11 -55.12
C GLU A 119 -29.63 15.97 -53.97
N ASP A 120 -30.50 16.73 -53.31
CA ASP A 120 -30.11 17.58 -52.16
C ASP A 120 -30.01 16.77 -50.85
N GLU A 121 -30.67 15.60 -50.80
CA GLU A 121 -30.66 14.69 -49.65
C GLU A 121 -29.65 13.54 -49.81
N PRO A 122 -29.04 13.05 -48.71
CA PRO A 122 -28.14 11.91 -48.75
C PRO A 122 -28.89 10.62 -49.13
N ILE A 123 -28.36 9.87 -50.09
CA ILE A 123 -28.92 8.58 -50.53
C ILE A 123 -28.77 7.51 -49.44
N TYR A 124 -27.74 7.64 -48.60
CA TYR A 124 -27.47 6.72 -47.51
C TYR A 124 -26.75 7.42 -46.37
N ILE A 125 -27.14 7.08 -45.14
CA ILE A 125 -26.50 7.50 -43.89
C ILE A 125 -26.15 6.24 -43.11
N SER A 126 -24.89 6.13 -42.68
CA SER A 126 -24.43 4.98 -41.89
C SER A 126 -24.85 5.08 -40.43
N GLU A 127 -24.73 3.98 -39.70
CA GLU A 127 -24.73 4.00 -38.24
C GLU A 127 -23.56 4.84 -37.67
N VAL A 128 -23.72 5.28 -36.42
CA VAL A 128 -22.67 5.94 -35.66
C VAL A 128 -21.76 4.89 -35.03
N THR A 129 -20.46 5.00 -35.31
CA THR A 129 -19.42 4.20 -34.66
C THR A 129 -18.79 5.01 -33.53
N GLU A 130 -18.94 4.56 -32.29
CA GLU A 130 -18.47 5.29 -31.12
C GLU A 130 -16.98 5.06 -30.83
N LYS A 131 -16.25 6.13 -30.50
CA LYS A 131 -14.86 6.11 -30.01
C LYS A 131 -13.89 5.19 -30.79
N ALA A 132 -13.95 5.22 -32.13
CA ALA A 132 -13.14 4.33 -32.97
C ALA A 132 -12.11 5.11 -33.81
N MET A 133 -10.84 4.72 -33.70
CA MET A 133 -9.76 5.24 -34.57
C MET A 133 -9.78 4.61 -35.98
N ASN A 134 -10.42 3.45 -36.12
CA ASN A 134 -10.52 2.66 -37.33
C ASN A 134 -11.96 2.15 -37.51
N PRO A 135 -12.95 3.03 -37.75
CA PRO A 135 -14.35 2.62 -37.77
C PRO A 135 -14.65 1.69 -38.96
N ASN A 136 -15.36 0.60 -38.66
CA ASN A 136 -15.86 -0.36 -39.64
C ASN A 136 -17.38 -0.23 -39.68
N PHE A 137 -17.92 0.25 -40.80
CA PHE A 137 -19.35 0.39 -40.99
C PHE A 137 -19.97 -0.90 -41.55
N ARG A 138 -21.27 -1.08 -41.33
CA ARG A 138 -22.05 -2.18 -41.87
C ARG A 138 -22.13 -2.12 -43.39
N PHE A 139 -22.26 -3.28 -44.00
CA PHE A 139 -22.53 -3.40 -45.42
C PHE A 139 -23.94 -2.91 -45.72
N PHE A 140 -24.11 -2.25 -46.87
CA PHE A 140 -25.38 -1.72 -47.33
C PHE A 140 -25.62 -2.09 -48.80
N ASP A 141 -26.87 -2.04 -49.23
CA ASP A 141 -27.27 -2.30 -50.60
C ASP A 141 -28.06 -1.12 -51.17
N LEU A 142 -27.69 -0.70 -52.38
CA LEU A 142 -28.31 0.40 -53.11
C LEU A 142 -29.21 -0.10 -54.25
N THR A 143 -29.45 -1.41 -54.39
CA THR A 143 -30.28 -2.00 -55.45
C THR A 143 -31.75 -1.59 -55.41
N ASN A 144 -32.26 -1.18 -54.26
CA ASN A 144 -33.64 -0.69 -54.10
C ASN A 144 -33.88 0.68 -54.75
N TYR A 145 -32.81 1.39 -55.13
CA TYR A 145 -32.91 2.69 -55.80
C TYR A 145 -33.00 2.53 -57.32
N GLY A 146 -33.64 3.50 -57.97
CA GLY A 146 -33.86 3.48 -59.41
C GLY A 146 -32.58 3.43 -60.26
N PRO A 147 -32.71 3.14 -61.57
CA PRO A 147 -31.59 3.07 -62.51
C PRO A 147 -30.80 4.38 -62.61
N SER A 148 -31.43 5.52 -62.29
CA SER A 148 -30.80 6.84 -62.30
C SER A 148 -29.68 6.99 -61.27
N ILE A 149 -29.81 6.33 -60.11
CA ILE A 149 -28.82 6.38 -59.02
C ILE A 149 -27.83 5.23 -59.17
N THR A 150 -28.33 4.00 -59.37
CA THR A 150 -27.50 2.78 -59.38
C THR A 150 -26.48 2.72 -60.51
N ARG A 151 -26.65 3.51 -61.59
CA ARG A 151 -25.76 3.57 -62.76
C ARG A 151 -24.69 4.66 -62.68
N LEU A 152 -24.66 5.51 -61.66
CA LEU A 152 -23.64 6.55 -61.52
C LEU A 152 -22.27 5.95 -61.16
N SER A 153 -21.19 6.59 -61.60
CA SER A 153 -19.80 6.24 -61.24
C SER A 153 -19.14 7.23 -60.29
N ARG A 154 -19.77 8.37 -60.04
CA ARG A 154 -19.26 9.46 -59.19
C ARG A 154 -20.19 9.70 -58.03
N PHE A 155 -19.64 9.83 -56.83
CA PHE A 155 -20.39 10.15 -55.62
C PHE A 155 -19.50 10.91 -54.65
N THR A 156 -20.12 11.61 -53.70
CA THR A 156 -19.41 12.35 -52.65
C THR A 156 -19.63 11.66 -51.31
N ILE A 157 -18.55 11.35 -50.60
CA ILE A 157 -18.60 10.91 -49.22
C ILE A 157 -18.33 12.09 -48.29
N LYS A 158 -19.20 12.25 -47.29
CA LYS A 158 -19.01 13.20 -46.19
C LYS A 158 -18.88 12.42 -44.90
N LEU A 159 -17.75 12.56 -44.21
CA LEU A 159 -17.50 12.00 -42.89
C LEU A 159 -17.81 13.05 -41.82
N TRP A 160 -18.64 12.67 -40.86
CA TRP A 160 -19.06 13.49 -39.74
C TRP A 160 -18.45 12.93 -38.46
N VAL A 161 -17.87 13.80 -37.65
CA VAL A 161 -17.17 13.41 -36.43
C VAL A 161 -17.63 14.29 -35.26
N LYS A 162 -17.87 13.66 -34.10
CA LYS A 162 -18.42 14.31 -32.90
C LYS A 162 -17.33 14.69 -31.90
N ARG A 163 -17.00 15.97 -31.78
CA ARG A 163 -16.10 16.47 -30.71
C ARG A 163 -16.89 16.98 -29.50
N LYS A 164 -17.71 17.99 -29.74
CA LYS A 164 -18.74 18.51 -28.81
C LYS A 164 -20.11 18.43 -29.49
N GLU A 165 -20.13 18.84 -30.76
CA GLU A 165 -21.21 18.62 -31.72
C GLU A 165 -20.66 17.89 -32.96
N TYR A 166 -21.55 17.37 -33.81
CA TYR A 166 -21.15 16.76 -35.08
C TYR A 166 -20.72 17.84 -36.07
N SER A 167 -19.51 17.70 -36.61
CA SER A 167 -18.99 18.59 -37.65
C SER A 167 -18.47 17.77 -38.83
N LEU A 168 -18.55 18.34 -40.04
CA LEU A 168 -17.97 17.76 -41.24
C LEU A 168 -16.44 17.71 -41.08
N PHE A 169 -15.88 16.51 -41.14
CA PHE A 169 -14.45 16.26 -40.94
C PHE A 169 -13.72 16.03 -42.26
N LEU A 170 -14.30 15.25 -43.16
CA LEU A 170 -13.73 14.92 -44.46
C LEU A 170 -14.84 14.96 -45.51
N GLU A 171 -14.61 15.66 -46.61
CA GLU A 171 -15.46 15.64 -47.79
C GLU A 171 -14.57 15.24 -48.98
N GLN A 172 -14.93 14.14 -49.63
CA GLN A 172 -14.17 13.63 -50.77
C GLN A 172 -15.13 13.22 -51.88
N GLU A 173 -14.91 13.80 -53.05
CA GLU A 173 -15.58 13.37 -54.28
C GLU A 173 -14.79 12.20 -54.87
N ILE A 174 -15.48 11.09 -55.12
CA ILE A 174 -14.87 9.83 -55.53
C ILE A 174 -15.40 9.45 -56.90
N GLU A 175 -14.47 9.18 -57.81
CA GLU A 175 -14.77 8.51 -59.06
C GLU A 175 -14.39 7.03 -58.93
N LEU A 176 -15.36 6.13 -59.11
CA LEU A 176 -15.12 4.69 -58.96
C LEU A 176 -14.08 4.15 -59.96
N SER A 177 -13.88 4.84 -61.08
CA SER A 177 -12.91 4.52 -62.12
C SER A 177 -11.46 4.78 -61.71
N SER A 178 -11.19 5.73 -60.81
CA SER A 178 -9.84 6.09 -60.36
C SER A 178 -9.36 5.25 -59.16
N LEU A 179 -10.20 4.34 -58.66
CA LEU A 179 -9.87 3.50 -57.52
C LEU A 179 -8.87 2.38 -57.87
N HIS A 180 -7.85 2.22 -57.04
CA HIS A 180 -6.82 1.19 -57.15
C HIS A 180 -7.18 -0.04 -56.31
N PHE A 181 -6.99 -1.23 -56.89
CA PHE A 181 -7.28 -2.50 -56.22
C PHE A 181 -6.20 -2.86 -55.18
N LEU A 182 -6.62 -3.18 -53.95
CA LEU A 182 -5.74 -3.52 -52.83
C LEU A 182 -5.68 -5.02 -52.55
N GLY A 183 -6.73 -5.77 -52.87
CA GLY A 183 -6.84 -7.22 -52.61
C GLY A 183 -7.04 -7.55 -51.13
N SER A 184 -5.97 -7.48 -50.33
CA SER A 184 -6.01 -7.68 -48.88
C SER A 184 -5.47 -6.45 -48.15
N LEU A 185 -6.09 -6.14 -47.01
CA LEU A 185 -5.67 -5.06 -46.11
C LEU A 185 -4.52 -5.47 -45.16
N ASN A 186 -4.09 -6.74 -45.20
CA ASN A 186 -3.08 -7.29 -44.31
C ASN A 186 -1.69 -6.77 -44.68
N ASN A 187 -0.90 -6.34 -43.68
CA ASN A 187 0.49 -5.86 -43.82
C ASN A 187 0.72 -4.65 -44.75
N ARG A 188 -0.29 -3.80 -44.98
CA ARG A 188 -0.14 -2.54 -45.73
C ARG A 188 -0.13 -1.33 -44.81
N GLN A 189 0.84 -0.43 -45.01
CA GLN A 189 0.87 0.86 -44.32
C GLN A 189 -0.13 1.79 -45.02
N LEU A 190 -1.15 2.22 -44.27
CA LEU A 190 -2.19 3.11 -44.78
C LEU A 190 -1.92 4.53 -44.29
N PRO A 191 -2.15 5.57 -45.12
CA PRO A 191 -2.00 6.95 -44.68
C PRO A 191 -3.05 7.31 -43.60
N PRO A 192 -2.84 8.40 -42.84
CA PRO A 192 -3.87 8.94 -41.95
C PRO A 192 -5.14 9.31 -42.73
N ASN A 193 -6.31 9.11 -42.11
CA ASN A 193 -7.63 9.42 -42.69
C ASN A 193 -7.91 8.73 -44.05
N CYS A 194 -7.42 7.50 -44.24
CA CYS A 194 -7.59 6.75 -45.47
C CYS A 194 -9.00 6.14 -45.58
N VAL A 195 -9.72 6.48 -46.65
CA VAL A 195 -11.02 5.89 -46.98
C VAL A 195 -10.83 4.70 -47.93
N ILE A 196 -11.43 3.58 -47.58
CA ILE A 196 -11.33 2.31 -48.31
C ILE A 196 -12.73 1.88 -48.73
N PHE A 197 -12.88 1.47 -49.99
CA PHE A 197 -14.15 1.07 -50.58
C PHE A 197 -14.18 -0.44 -50.79
N HIS A 198 -15.26 -1.08 -50.34
CA HIS A 198 -15.55 -2.47 -50.62
C HIS A 198 -16.56 -2.55 -51.75
N LEU A 199 -16.12 -3.01 -52.91
CA LEU A 199 -16.99 -3.33 -54.03
C LEU A 199 -17.32 -4.82 -54.03
N ILE A 200 -18.29 -5.26 -54.84
CA ILE A 200 -18.69 -6.67 -55.00
C ILE A 200 -17.52 -7.62 -55.29
N ASP A 201 -16.43 -7.12 -55.87
CA ASP A 201 -15.29 -7.91 -56.33
C ASP A 201 -14.02 -7.74 -55.47
N GLY A 202 -14.02 -6.79 -54.54
CA GLY A 202 -12.94 -6.65 -53.56
C GLY A 202 -12.72 -5.22 -53.06
N ILE A 203 -11.52 -4.99 -52.54
CA ILE A 203 -11.20 -3.80 -51.74
C ILE A 203 -10.35 -2.80 -52.55
N TYR A 204 -10.72 -1.53 -52.49
CA TYR A 204 -10.17 -0.46 -53.31
C TYR A 204 -9.86 0.82 -52.51
N ALA A 205 -8.90 1.63 -52.98
CA ALA A 205 -8.58 2.96 -52.42
C ALA A 205 -8.01 3.92 -53.48
N LEU A 206 -8.03 5.23 -53.22
CA LEU A 206 -7.64 6.26 -54.19
C LEU A 206 -6.11 6.41 -54.33
N ASP A 207 -5.39 6.64 -53.23
CA ASP A 207 -3.99 7.13 -53.25
C ASP A 207 -2.94 6.08 -52.85
N LEU A 208 -3.19 4.79 -53.13
CA LEU A 208 -2.29 3.69 -52.76
C LEU A 208 -1.76 2.96 -54.01
N PRO A 209 -0.48 2.53 -54.01
CA PRO A 209 0.12 1.82 -55.14
C PRO A 209 -0.64 0.51 -55.41
N SER A 210 -1.18 0.38 -56.63
CA SER A 210 -1.96 -0.77 -57.05
C SER A 210 -1.08 -2.02 -57.19
N VAL A 211 -1.62 -3.17 -56.80
CA VAL A 211 -1.07 -4.47 -57.22
C VAL A 211 -1.72 -4.84 -58.54
N THR A 212 -0.98 -4.74 -59.64
CA THR A 212 -1.46 -5.12 -60.97
C THR A 212 -1.44 -6.64 -61.11
N LEU A 213 -2.61 -7.28 -61.04
CA LEU A 213 -2.81 -8.65 -61.50
C LEU A 213 -3.61 -8.62 -62.80
N PRO A 214 -3.26 -9.43 -63.83
CA PRO A 214 -4.00 -9.46 -65.09
C PRO A 214 -5.44 -9.96 -64.86
N PRO A 215 -6.45 -9.34 -65.51
CA PRO A 215 -7.86 -9.69 -65.31
C PRO A 215 -8.15 -11.11 -65.77
N LYS A 216 -8.89 -11.88 -64.96
CA LYS A 216 -9.39 -13.22 -65.32
C LYS A 216 -10.51 -13.02 -66.35
N HIS A 217 -10.27 -13.38 -67.62
CA HIS A 217 -11.29 -13.38 -68.66
C HIS A 217 -12.38 -14.40 -68.29
N PHE A 218 -13.61 -13.93 -68.07
CA PHE A 218 -14.78 -14.80 -68.05
C PHE A 218 -15.30 -14.97 -69.48
N PRO A 219 -15.84 -16.15 -69.82
CA PRO A 219 -16.56 -16.33 -71.07
C PRO A 219 -17.72 -15.33 -71.15
N PRO A 220 -18.04 -14.80 -72.35
CA PRO A 220 -19.14 -13.85 -72.52
C PRO A 220 -20.44 -14.48 -72.01
N VAL A 221 -21.16 -13.74 -71.15
CA VAL A 221 -22.50 -14.13 -70.70
C VAL A 221 -23.38 -14.19 -71.95
N SER A 222 -23.81 -15.39 -72.30
CA SER A 222 -24.76 -15.62 -73.38
C SER A 222 -26.05 -14.86 -73.06
N THR A 223 -26.40 -13.94 -73.95
CA THR A 223 -27.70 -13.29 -73.95
C THR A 223 -28.81 -14.32 -73.84
N SER A 224 -29.75 -14.07 -72.94
CA SER A 224 -30.89 -14.92 -72.60
C SER A 224 -31.50 -15.53 -73.87
N SER A 225 -31.56 -16.86 -73.95
CA SER A 225 -32.20 -17.56 -75.06
C SER A 225 -33.69 -17.17 -75.14
N TYR A 226 -34.29 -17.26 -76.32
CA TYR A 226 -35.73 -17.00 -76.49
C TYR A 226 -36.61 -17.79 -75.49
N SER A 227 -36.21 -19.02 -75.15
CA SER A 227 -36.84 -19.82 -74.11
C SER A 227 -36.69 -19.27 -72.67
N ALA A 228 -35.66 -18.47 -72.40
CA ALA A 228 -35.52 -17.76 -71.14
C ALA A 228 -36.41 -16.51 -71.11
N LEU A 229 -36.54 -15.78 -72.23
CA LEU A 229 -37.46 -14.63 -72.34
C LEU A 229 -38.93 -15.06 -72.23
N MET A 230 -39.30 -16.16 -72.87
CA MET A 230 -40.66 -16.72 -72.75
C MET A 230 -40.93 -17.26 -71.34
N ARG A 231 -39.92 -17.83 -70.66
CA ARG A 231 -40.07 -18.18 -69.24
C ARG A 231 -40.22 -16.95 -68.36
N LEU A 232 -39.50 -15.87 -68.67
CA LEU A 232 -39.57 -14.61 -67.92
C LEU A 232 -40.93 -13.92 -68.13
N SER A 233 -41.50 -13.98 -69.34
CA SER A 233 -42.87 -13.50 -69.58
C SER A 233 -43.91 -14.36 -68.88
N SER A 234 -43.79 -15.70 -68.91
CA SER A 234 -44.68 -16.57 -68.13
C SER A 234 -44.56 -16.34 -66.62
N LEU A 235 -43.37 -16.00 -66.14
CA LEU A 235 -43.16 -15.63 -64.74
C LEU A 235 -43.79 -14.28 -64.43
N ASP A 236 -43.67 -13.30 -65.32
CA ASP A 236 -44.34 -12.00 -65.21
C ASP A 236 -45.85 -12.16 -65.19
N ASP A 237 -46.42 -12.97 -66.09
CA ASP A 237 -47.86 -13.32 -66.09
C ASP A 237 -48.25 -13.98 -64.75
N SER A 238 -47.46 -14.93 -64.24
CA SER A 238 -47.72 -15.54 -62.92
C SER A 238 -47.62 -14.55 -61.76
N ILE A 239 -46.76 -13.54 -61.87
CA ILE A 239 -46.61 -12.48 -60.87
C ILE A 239 -47.82 -11.57 -60.91
N GLN A 240 -48.30 -11.20 -62.10
CA GLN A 240 -49.52 -10.41 -62.25
C GLN A 240 -50.75 -11.15 -61.70
N ASP A 241 -50.87 -12.46 -61.97
CA ASP A 241 -51.92 -13.29 -61.37
C ASP A 241 -51.79 -13.39 -59.84
N ALA A 242 -50.57 -13.52 -59.31
CA ALA A 242 -50.33 -13.53 -57.86
C ALA A 242 -50.68 -12.17 -57.21
N LEU A 243 -50.43 -11.06 -57.91
CA LEU A 243 -50.80 -9.72 -57.45
C LEU A 243 -52.32 -9.54 -57.47
N ALA A 244 -53.00 -9.97 -58.54
CA ALA A 244 -54.45 -9.91 -58.66
C ALA A 244 -55.16 -10.78 -57.61
N THR A 245 -54.63 -11.99 -57.33
CA THR A 245 -55.17 -12.86 -56.27
C THR A 245 -54.95 -12.27 -54.88
N ARG A 246 -53.82 -11.61 -54.63
CA ARG A 246 -53.58 -10.86 -53.39
C ARG A 246 -54.59 -9.73 -53.22
N GLU A 247 -54.85 -8.94 -54.28
CA GLU A 247 -55.84 -7.86 -54.24
C GLU A 247 -57.25 -8.39 -53.98
N ARG A 248 -57.60 -9.52 -54.61
CA ARG A 248 -58.88 -10.19 -54.38
C ARG A 248 -59.02 -10.68 -52.93
N LEU A 249 -57.99 -11.32 -52.39
CA LEU A 249 -57.97 -11.76 -50.99
C LEU A 249 -58.03 -10.57 -50.03
N ALA A 250 -57.31 -9.49 -50.33
CA ALA A 250 -57.38 -8.26 -49.54
C ALA A 250 -58.79 -7.66 -49.54
N ALA A 251 -59.45 -7.62 -50.70
CA ALA A 251 -60.84 -7.17 -50.80
C ALA A 251 -61.79 -8.08 -50.00
N GLN A 252 -61.61 -9.40 -50.07
CA GLN A 252 -62.40 -10.38 -49.30
C GLN A 252 -62.19 -10.23 -47.79
N ILE A 253 -60.94 -10.08 -47.33
CA ILE A 253 -60.62 -9.82 -45.93
C ILE A 253 -61.28 -8.52 -45.47
N ASN A 254 -61.20 -7.46 -46.28
CA ASN A 254 -61.83 -6.18 -45.95
C ASN A 254 -63.37 -6.28 -45.86
N THR A 255 -64.04 -7.06 -46.71
CA THR A 255 -65.50 -7.32 -46.57
C THR A 255 -65.83 -8.10 -45.30
N ILE A 256 -65.05 -9.14 -44.95
CA ILE A 256 -65.27 -9.91 -43.72
C ILE A 256 -65.08 -9.01 -42.48
N LEU A 257 -64.07 -8.14 -42.49
CA LEU A 257 -63.83 -7.16 -41.43
C LEU A 257 -64.94 -6.11 -41.30
N GLN A 258 -65.72 -5.84 -42.37
CA GLN A 258 -66.85 -4.92 -42.33
C GLN A 258 -68.16 -5.58 -41.85
N GLU A 259 -68.36 -6.87 -42.14
CA GLU A 259 -69.58 -7.62 -41.77
C GLU A 259 -69.56 -8.12 -40.30
N GLN A 260 -68.38 -8.31 -39.71
CA GLN A 260 -68.21 -8.67 -38.30
C GLN A 260 -67.62 -7.50 -37.51
N PRO A 261 -68.36 -6.82 -36.60
CA PRO A 261 -67.74 -5.88 -35.69
C PRO A 261 -66.77 -6.62 -34.75
N VAL A 262 -65.59 -6.04 -34.54
CA VAL A 262 -64.53 -6.61 -33.69
C VAL A 262 -65.07 -6.77 -32.26
N ASP A 263 -65.04 -7.99 -31.74
CA ASP A 263 -65.29 -8.24 -30.32
C ASP A 263 -64.05 -7.77 -29.53
N GLU A 264 -64.14 -6.59 -28.92
CA GLU A 264 -63.04 -5.96 -28.17
C GLU A 264 -62.85 -6.57 -26.78
N THR A 265 -63.75 -7.44 -26.32
CA THR A 265 -63.69 -8.06 -24.98
C THR A 265 -62.41 -8.85 -24.71
N PRO A 266 -61.91 -9.75 -25.60
CA PRO A 266 -60.65 -10.45 -25.37
C PRO A 266 -59.44 -9.51 -25.36
N LEU A 267 -59.43 -8.47 -26.20
CA LEU A 267 -58.36 -7.47 -26.24
C LEU A 267 -58.34 -6.64 -24.94
N ALA A 268 -59.50 -6.19 -24.47
CA ALA A 268 -59.63 -5.46 -23.22
C ALA A 268 -59.26 -6.32 -22.00
N GLU A 269 -59.59 -7.62 -22.00
CA GLU A 269 -59.18 -8.56 -20.96
C GLU A 269 -57.66 -8.80 -20.95
N GLU A 270 -57.03 -8.94 -22.13
CA GLU A 270 -55.59 -9.06 -22.25
C GLU A 270 -54.86 -7.79 -21.80
N GLU A 271 -55.36 -6.61 -22.19
CA GLU A 271 -54.83 -5.31 -21.75
C GLU A 271 -54.99 -5.13 -20.23
N ALA A 272 -56.14 -5.46 -19.66
CA ALA A 272 -56.37 -5.42 -18.23
C ALA A 272 -55.48 -6.41 -17.47
N ALA A 273 -55.27 -7.62 -18.00
CA ALA A 273 -54.37 -8.61 -17.41
C ALA A 273 -52.91 -8.16 -17.46
N LEU A 274 -52.49 -7.50 -18.54
CA LEU A 274 -51.17 -6.91 -18.70
C LEU A 274 -50.97 -5.71 -17.76
N ALA A 275 -51.96 -4.82 -17.63
CA ALA A 275 -51.95 -3.71 -16.67
C ALA A 275 -51.87 -4.22 -15.22
N ALA A 276 -52.61 -5.27 -14.87
CA ALA A 276 -52.56 -5.89 -13.54
C ALA A 276 -51.19 -6.51 -13.25
N LYS A 277 -50.55 -7.14 -14.25
CA LYS A 277 -49.17 -7.64 -14.13
C LYS A 277 -48.19 -6.50 -13.86
N TYR A 278 -48.28 -5.39 -14.60
CA TYR A 278 -47.43 -4.22 -14.37
C TYR A 278 -47.66 -3.57 -13.01
N LEU A 279 -48.90 -3.42 -12.58
CA LEU A 279 -49.23 -2.88 -11.27
C LEU A 279 -48.66 -3.76 -10.14
N LYS A 280 -48.70 -5.08 -10.31
CA LYS A 280 -48.09 -6.02 -9.35
C LYS A 280 -46.56 -5.95 -9.35
N SER A 281 -45.91 -5.74 -10.49
CA SER A 281 -44.45 -5.53 -10.52
C SER A 281 -44.07 -4.20 -9.87
N GLU A 282 -44.79 -3.12 -10.16
CA GLU A 282 -44.56 -1.80 -9.56
C GLU A 282 -44.76 -1.82 -8.04
N GLN A 283 -45.83 -2.45 -7.56
CA GLN A 283 -46.05 -2.62 -6.12
C GLN A 283 -44.92 -3.40 -5.42
N ARG A 284 -44.32 -4.38 -6.12
CA ARG A 284 -43.15 -5.12 -5.59
C ARG A 284 -41.92 -4.22 -5.54
N LEU A 285 -41.66 -3.43 -6.58
CA LEU A 285 -40.55 -2.50 -6.62
C LEU A 285 -40.68 -1.43 -5.53
N VAL A 286 -41.87 -0.84 -5.36
CA VAL A 286 -42.12 0.14 -4.29
C VAL A 286 -41.90 -0.48 -2.91
N LYS A 287 -42.41 -1.71 -2.66
CA LYS A 287 -42.18 -2.40 -1.37
C LYS A 287 -40.70 -2.66 -1.10
N LEU A 288 -39.93 -3.03 -2.13
CA LEU A 288 -38.48 -3.21 -2.00
C LEU A 288 -37.77 -1.88 -1.71
N ALA A 289 -38.14 -0.82 -2.42
CA ALA A 289 -37.58 0.52 -2.19
C ALA A 289 -37.90 1.05 -0.78
N MET A 290 -39.13 0.82 -0.28
CA MET A 290 -39.51 1.19 1.08
C MET A 290 -38.70 0.43 2.13
N LYS A 291 -38.50 -0.88 1.95
CA LYS A 291 -37.63 -1.68 2.84
C LYS A 291 -36.20 -1.17 2.86
N GLN A 292 -35.63 -0.90 1.68
CA GLN A 292 -34.27 -0.35 1.58
C GLN A 292 -34.15 1.02 2.27
N ARG A 293 -35.16 1.90 2.10
CA ARG A 293 -35.21 3.18 2.81
C ARG A 293 -35.21 2.99 4.32
N ASP A 294 -36.05 2.10 4.83
CA ASP A 294 -36.20 1.86 6.26
C ASP A 294 -34.92 1.24 6.85
N GLU A 295 -34.28 0.30 6.14
CA GLU A 295 -32.97 -0.26 6.50
C GLU A 295 -31.87 0.82 6.54
N LEU A 296 -31.83 1.71 5.54
CA LEU A 296 -30.88 2.83 5.51
C LEU A 296 -31.13 3.82 6.65
N GLN A 297 -32.39 4.16 6.94
CA GLN A 297 -32.74 5.03 8.07
C GLN A 297 -32.34 4.42 9.41
N ALA A 298 -32.61 3.12 9.61
CA ALA A 298 -32.19 2.40 10.81
C ALA A 298 -30.66 2.36 10.95
N SER A 299 -29.94 2.13 9.84
CA SER A 299 -28.48 2.15 9.80
C SER A 299 -27.91 3.53 10.17
N ILE A 300 -28.46 4.61 9.60
CA ILE A 300 -28.05 5.98 9.92
C ILE A 300 -28.32 6.29 11.40
N ALA A 301 -29.48 5.92 11.93
CA ALA A 301 -29.82 6.14 13.34
C ALA A 301 -28.92 5.34 14.29
N ALA A 302 -28.55 4.10 13.93
CA ALA A 302 -27.59 3.31 14.69
C ALA A 302 -26.18 3.93 14.66
N ARG A 303 -25.73 4.39 13.49
CA ARG A 303 -24.42 5.05 13.34
C ARG A 303 -24.35 6.34 14.15
N ARG A 304 -25.41 7.16 14.14
CA ARG A 304 -25.48 8.39 14.96
C ARG A 304 -25.37 8.09 16.45
N ARG A 305 -26.13 7.10 16.95
CA ARG A 305 -26.02 6.65 18.35
C ARG A 305 -24.62 6.19 18.72
N ALA A 306 -23.96 5.42 17.84
CA ALA A 306 -22.60 4.96 18.07
C ALA A 306 -21.58 6.13 18.08
N ILE A 307 -21.78 7.16 17.25
CA ILE A 307 -20.94 8.38 17.27
C ILE A 307 -21.17 9.16 18.58
N ASP A 308 -22.42 9.33 19.01
CA ASP A 308 -22.73 10.03 20.26
C ASP A 308 -22.17 9.31 21.50
N GLU A 309 -22.19 7.98 21.50
CA GLU A 309 -21.57 7.18 22.55
C GLU A 309 -20.03 7.23 22.49
N GLY A 310 -19.47 7.17 21.28
CA GLY A 310 -18.04 7.31 21.04
C GLY A 310 -17.50 8.67 21.50
N THR A 311 -18.20 9.76 21.18
CA THR A 311 -17.80 11.11 21.60
C THR A 311 -17.88 11.29 23.11
N LYS A 312 -18.92 10.75 23.77
CA LYS A 312 -19.02 10.76 25.25
C LYS A 312 -17.89 9.98 25.91
N SER A 313 -17.60 8.78 25.41
CA SER A 313 -16.51 7.96 25.96
C SER A 313 -15.14 8.60 25.73
N GLN A 314 -14.92 9.23 24.57
CA GLN A 314 -13.71 10.00 24.30
C GLN A 314 -13.56 11.20 25.24
N ALA A 315 -14.61 12.00 25.44
CA ALA A 315 -14.56 13.13 26.37
C ALA A 315 -14.24 12.68 27.81
N GLN A 316 -14.79 11.55 28.25
CA GLN A 316 -14.44 10.96 29.55
C GLN A 316 -12.99 10.47 29.60
N ALA A 317 -12.49 9.88 28.50
CA ALA A 317 -11.10 9.43 28.40
C ALA A 317 -10.11 10.61 28.43
N GLU A 318 -10.44 11.72 27.77
CA GLU A 318 -9.61 12.95 27.78
C GLU A 318 -9.48 13.53 29.20
N ILE A 319 -10.58 13.58 29.96
CA ILE A 319 -10.55 14.02 31.37
C ILE A 319 -9.66 13.09 32.21
N LYS A 320 -9.79 11.77 32.04
CA LYS A 320 -8.96 10.79 32.74
C LYS A 320 -7.49 10.93 32.37
N LEU A 321 -7.18 11.17 31.09
CA LEU A 321 -5.82 11.33 30.60
C LEU A 321 -5.13 12.51 31.29
N VAL A 322 -5.81 13.65 31.43
CA VAL A 322 -5.25 14.80 32.16
C VAL A 322 -4.96 14.45 33.62
N SER A 323 -5.87 13.74 34.30
CA SER A 323 -5.65 13.32 35.69
C SER A 323 -4.48 12.34 35.84
N ILE A 324 -4.32 11.41 34.88
CA ILE A 324 -3.20 10.45 34.87
C ILE A 324 -1.89 11.17 34.61
N GLN A 325 -1.86 12.16 33.70
CA GLN A 325 -0.65 12.94 33.44
C GLN A 325 -0.15 13.66 34.69
N GLN A 326 -1.06 14.27 35.47
CA GLN A 326 -0.72 14.91 36.74
C GLN A 326 -0.15 13.91 37.74
N GLN A 327 -0.78 12.74 37.89
CA GLN A 327 -0.28 11.68 38.78
C GLN A 327 1.10 11.17 38.37
N VAL A 328 1.37 11.03 37.07
CA VAL A 328 2.68 10.62 36.56
C VAL A 328 3.74 11.67 36.88
N GLU A 329 3.43 12.96 36.72
CA GLU A 329 4.36 14.04 37.05
C GLU A 329 4.68 14.05 38.56
N GLU A 330 3.67 13.92 39.41
CA GLU A 330 3.84 13.80 40.87
C GLU A 330 4.72 12.59 41.24
N MET A 331 4.46 11.43 40.63
CA MET A 331 5.26 10.22 40.84
C MET A 331 6.71 10.40 40.39
N MET A 332 6.95 11.07 39.26
CA MET A 332 8.30 11.34 38.78
C MET A 332 9.07 12.27 39.73
N VAL A 333 8.42 13.31 40.24
CA VAL A 333 9.03 14.23 41.23
C VAL A 333 9.35 13.47 42.52
N ALA A 334 8.41 12.67 43.03
CA ALA A 334 8.63 11.84 44.22
C ALA A 334 9.76 10.82 44.02
N GLN A 335 9.85 10.21 42.83
CA GLN A 335 10.92 9.28 42.50
C GLN A 335 12.29 9.97 42.51
N LYS A 336 12.42 11.15 41.88
CA LYS A 336 13.66 11.93 41.90
C LYS A 336 14.09 12.27 43.33
N ALA A 337 13.16 12.80 44.13
CA ALA A 337 13.43 13.12 45.53
C ALA A 337 13.87 11.88 46.33
N ASN A 338 13.22 10.73 46.13
CA ASN A 338 13.61 9.48 46.79
C ASN A 338 14.99 8.99 46.35
N THR A 339 15.32 9.08 45.06
CA THR A 339 16.65 8.71 44.56
C THR A 339 17.74 9.59 45.17
N GLU A 340 17.52 10.90 45.23
CA GLU A 340 18.46 11.85 45.86
C GLU A 340 18.63 11.55 47.36
N GLN A 341 17.53 11.24 48.06
CA GLN A 341 17.61 10.81 49.47
C GLN A 341 18.40 9.51 49.64
N ILE A 342 18.20 8.51 48.79
CA ILE A 342 18.96 7.24 48.82
C ILE A 342 20.45 7.51 48.56
N HIS A 343 20.77 8.31 47.54
CA HIS A 343 22.15 8.70 47.24
C HIS A 343 22.80 9.43 48.41
N GLY A 344 22.09 10.38 49.03
CA GLY A 344 22.57 11.08 50.22
C GLY A 344 22.84 10.13 51.41
N GLN A 345 21.96 9.15 51.65
CA GLN A 345 22.16 8.16 52.71
C GLN A 345 23.35 7.23 52.41
N ARG A 346 23.50 6.77 51.16
CA ARG A 346 24.65 5.97 50.72
C ARG A 346 25.96 6.73 50.91
N ARG A 347 25.97 8.02 50.57
CA ARG A 347 27.12 8.91 50.76
C ARG A 347 27.54 8.98 52.23
N ARG A 348 26.59 9.25 53.14
CA ARG A 348 26.85 9.27 54.59
C ARG A 348 27.42 7.93 55.07
N ILE A 349 26.83 6.82 54.63
CA ILE A 349 27.29 5.48 55.03
C ILE A 349 28.71 5.21 54.52
N CYS A 350 29.03 5.58 53.29
CA CYS A 350 30.39 5.39 52.75
C CYS A 350 31.43 6.24 53.51
N GLU A 351 31.06 7.43 53.95
CA GLU A 351 31.90 8.27 54.82
C GLU A 351 32.07 7.67 56.23
N GLU A 352 30.99 7.17 56.84
CA GLU A 352 31.05 6.43 58.10
C GLU A 352 31.93 5.17 57.97
N LEU A 353 31.83 4.44 56.86
CA LEU A 353 32.66 3.26 56.59
C LEU A 353 34.14 3.62 56.40
N LEU A 354 34.45 4.73 55.75
CA LEU A 354 35.82 5.26 55.68
C LEU A 354 36.38 5.61 57.06
N HIS A 355 35.53 6.08 57.98
CA HIS A 355 35.94 6.35 59.36
C HIS A 355 36.17 5.07 60.18
N ILE A 356 35.33 4.04 59.99
CA ILE A 356 35.44 2.75 60.70
C ILE A 356 36.62 1.92 60.16
N PHE A 357 36.83 1.94 58.85
CA PHE A 357 37.89 1.20 58.14
C PHE A 357 38.83 2.17 57.43
N PRO A 358 39.67 2.92 58.17
CA PRO A 358 40.54 3.92 57.56
C PRO A 358 41.54 3.25 56.61
N ILE A 359 41.56 3.72 55.35
CA ILE A 359 42.52 3.30 54.33
C ILE A 359 43.52 4.44 54.10
N GLU A 360 44.75 4.27 54.56
CA GLU A 360 45.78 5.32 54.58
C GLU A 360 46.97 4.95 53.68
N PRO A 361 47.54 5.91 52.94
CA PRO A 361 48.72 5.66 52.11
C PRO A 361 49.96 5.48 52.99
N THR A 362 50.82 4.55 52.61
CA THR A 362 52.14 4.37 53.22
C THR A 362 53.20 5.19 52.46
N ALA A 363 54.40 5.33 53.03
CA ALA A 363 55.53 6.02 52.40
C ALA A 363 55.97 5.44 51.04
N ARG A 364 55.61 4.18 50.72
CA ARG A 364 55.89 3.57 49.41
C ARG A 364 54.70 3.78 48.47
N SER A 365 54.99 4.16 47.22
CA SER A 365 53.98 4.41 46.18
C SER A 365 53.01 3.23 46.03
N LEU A 366 51.71 3.54 45.94
CA LEU A 366 50.60 2.59 45.74
C LEU A 366 50.40 1.51 46.82
N THR A 367 51.10 1.61 47.95
CA THR A 367 50.85 0.74 49.12
C THR A 367 50.01 1.48 50.16
N PHE A 368 49.03 0.77 50.72
CA PHE A 368 48.09 1.33 51.69
C PHE A 368 47.97 0.41 52.90
N THR A 369 47.53 0.98 54.01
CA THR A 369 47.12 0.23 55.19
C THR A 369 45.62 0.33 55.38
N ILE A 370 44.97 -0.73 55.86
CA ILE A 370 43.59 -0.71 56.34
C ILE A 370 43.58 -0.92 57.86
N CYS A 371 42.98 -0.01 58.62
CA CYS A 371 43.02 -0.03 60.09
C CYS A 371 44.47 -0.12 60.66
N GLY A 372 45.45 0.49 59.98
CA GLY A 372 46.87 0.41 60.34
C GLY A 372 47.60 -0.88 59.92
N LEU A 373 46.93 -1.83 59.28
CA LEU A 373 47.51 -3.08 58.79
C LEU A 373 47.91 -2.95 57.32
N LEU A 374 49.18 -3.25 56.99
CA LEU A 374 49.70 -3.19 55.63
C LEU A 374 49.14 -4.32 54.76
N LEU A 375 48.62 -3.97 53.57
CA LEU A 375 48.25 -4.96 52.56
C LEU A 375 49.03 -4.70 51.25
N PRO A 376 49.94 -5.60 50.87
CA PRO A 376 50.57 -5.59 49.55
C PRO A 376 49.55 -5.87 48.42
N ASN A 377 49.78 -5.32 47.22
CA ASN A 377 48.87 -5.51 46.08
C ASN A 377 49.16 -6.78 45.26
N THR A 378 50.43 -7.21 45.14
CA THR A 378 50.83 -8.23 44.15
C THR A 378 51.67 -9.37 44.72
N SER A 379 52.63 -9.09 45.62
CA SER A 379 53.46 -10.11 46.27
C SER A 379 53.26 -10.07 47.79
N PHE A 380 52.97 -11.23 48.38
CA PHE A 380 52.74 -11.37 49.83
C PHE A 380 53.93 -12.03 50.55
N ASP A 381 55.02 -12.34 49.85
CA ASP A 381 56.09 -13.20 50.35
C ASP A 381 56.94 -12.53 51.45
N ASP A 382 57.09 -11.20 51.39
CA ASP A 382 57.85 -10.41 52.36
C ASP A 382 56.98 -9.86 53.51
N SER A 383 55.72 -10.30 53.62
CA SER A 383 54.74 -9.76 54.56
C SER A 383 54.31 -10.80 55.58
N ASP A 384 54.01 -10.35 56.80
CA ASP A 384 53.49 -11.22 57.85
C ASP A 384 52.11 -11.78 57.44
N GLU A 385 52.00 -13.10 57.32
CA GLU A 385 50.78 -13.79 56.90
C GLU A 385 49.59 -13.49 57.82
N ASP A 386 49.83 -13.30 59.12
CA ASP A 386 48.76 -13.01 60.10
C ASP A 386 48.26 -11.56 59.91
N VAL A 387 49.13 -10.62 59.56
CA VAL A 387 48.77 -9.22 59.23
C VAL A 387 48.00 -9.15 57.91
N VAL A 388 48.46 -9.86 56.88
CA VAL A 388 47.78 -9.93 55.57
C VAL A 388 46.39 -10.53 55.72
N ALA A 389 46.26 -11.62 56.46
CA ALA A 389 44.98 -12.28 56.72
C ALA A 389 44.01 -11.34 57.48
N ALA A 390 44.48 -10.61 58.49
CA ALA A 390 43.68 -9.62 59.20
C ALA A 390 43.25 -8.44 58.30
N ALA A 391 44.17 -7.91 57.49
CA ALA A 391 43.88 -6.84 56.53
C ALA A 391 42.84 -7.27 55.48
N LEU A 392 43.00 -8.45 54.88
CA LEU A 392 42.02 -9.03 53.96
C LEU A 392 40.67 -9.33 54.64
N GLY A 393 40.68 -9.67 55.93
CA GLY A 393 39.47 -9.80 56.74
C GLY A 393 38.68 -8.49 56.86
N HIS A 394 39.36 -7.36 57.04
CA HIS A 394 38.72 -6.04 57.03
C HIS A 394 38.19 -5.68 55.64
N VAL A 395 38.96 -5.97 54.57
CA VAL A 395 38.51 -5.76 53.18
C VAL A 395 37.26 -6.60 52.89
N ALA A 396 37.27 -7.88 53.24
CA ALA A 396 36.15 -8.79 53.08
C ALA A 396 34.89 -8.27 53.79
N ARG A 397 35.04 -7.76 55.01
CA ARG A 397 33.93 -7.18 55.77
C ARG A 397 33.39 -5.90 55.11
N LEU A 398 34.27 -5.07 54.59
CA LEU A 398 33.89 -3.81 53.94
C LEU A 398 33.17 -4.08 52.61
N VAL A 399 33.67 -5.00 51.79
CA VAL A 399 33.03 -5.43 50.52
C VAL A 399 31.66 -6.07 50.79
N ASP A 400 31.57 -6.93 51.80
CA ASP A 400 30.30 -7.53 52.27
C ASP A 400 29.28 -6.47 52.71
N MET A 401 29.69 -5.39 53.38
CA MET A 401 28.78 -4.30 53.71
C MET A 401 28.36 -3.50 52.48
N LEU A 402 29.31 -3.21 51.58
CA LEU A 402 29.07 -2.37 50.41
C LEU A 402 28.04 -2.99 49.45
N GLN A 403 28.02 -4.31 49.26
CA GLN A 403 26.99 -4.96 48.44
C GLN A 403 25.57 -4.61 48.88
N TYR A 404 25.30 -4.56 50.19
CA TYR A 404 23.97 -4.27 50.72
C TYR A 404 23.64 -2.77 50.63
N TYR A 405 24.59 -1.91 51.00
CA TYR A 405 24.35 -0.46 51.00
C TYR A 405 24.28 0.15 49.61
N LEU A 406 25.13 -0.30 48.69
CA LEU A 406 25.06 0.08 47.27
C LEU A 406 23.96 -0.70 46.53
N SER A 407 23.41 -1.75 47.16
CA SER A 407 22.39 -2.64 46.59
C SER A 407 22.85 -3.26 45.27
N VAL A 408 24.10 -3.75 45.27
CA VAL A 408 24.78 -4.35 44.13
C VAL A 408 25.15 -5.78 44.52
N PRO A 409 24.58 -6.80 43.86
CA PRO A 409 24.96 -8.17 44.12
C PRO A 409 26.39 -8.42 43.61
N ILE A 410 27.25 -8.93 44.48
CA ILE A 410 28.62 -9.30 44.10
C ILE A 410 28.65 -10.70 43.46
N PRO A 411 29.42 -10.91 42.38
CA PRO A 411 29.50 -12.20 41.70
C PRO A 411 30.06 -13.33 42.55
N TYR A 412 31.01 -13.02 43.45
CA TYR A 412 31.66 -14.00 44.31
C TYR A 412 31.31 -13.73 45.78
N PRO A 413 30.37 -14.48 46.38
CA PRO A 413 29.94 -14.22 47.76
C PRO A 413 31.10 -14.27 48.76
N VAL A 414 31.31 -13.16 49.47
CA VAL A 414 32.33 -13.01 50.51
C VAL A 414 31.72 -13.33 51.87
N MET A 415 32.36 -14.20 52.66
CA MET A 415 31.97 -14.46 54.05
C MET A 415 33.04 -13.92 55.00
N PRO A 416 32.77 -12.80 55.70
CA PRO A 416 33.73 -12.20 56.59
C PRO A 416 33.83 -12.99 57.91
N TYR A 417 34.97 -13.62 58.13
CA TYR A 417 35.36 -14.30 59.37
C TYR A 417 36.66 -13.72 59.92
N SER A 418 36.82 -12.39 59.85
CA SER A 418 38.05 -11.68 60.24
C SER A 418 39.28 -12.29 59.54
N SER A 419 40.36 -12.62 60.26
CA SER A 419 41.57 -13.26 59.71
C SER A 419 41.35 -14.63 59.05
N ARG A 420 40.13 -15.21 59.12
CA ARG A 420 39.78 -16.47 58.46
C ARG A 420 38.68 -16.30 57.40
N SER A 421 38.54 -15.11 56.84
CA SER A 421 37.55 -14.82 55.80
C SER A 421 37.75 -15.69 54.56
N ILE A 422 36.65 -15.92 53.83
CA ILE A 422 36.62 -16.82 52.67
C ILE A 422 35.74 -16.22 51.58
N VAL A 423 36.00 -16.60 50.32
CA VAL A 423 35.21 -16.21 49.13
C VAL A 423 34.75 -17.47 48.41
N ARG A 424 33.56 -17.44 47.81
CA ARG A 424 33.02 -18.56 47.04
C ARG A 424 32.94 -18.25 45.55
N ASP A 425 33.32 -19.23 44.75
CA ASP A 425 33.15 -19.19 43.30
C ASP A 425 32.14 -20.24 42.87
N GLU A 426 30.93 -19.80 42.52
CA GLU A 426 29.87 -20.70 42.04
C GLU A 426 29.71 -20.67 40.53
N ILE A 427 30.40 -19.75 39.84
CA ILE A 427 30.15 -19.43 38.44
C ILE A 427 31.27 -19.93 37.52
N SER A 428 32.51 -20.04 38.00
CA SER A 428 33.63 -20.46 37.17
C SER A 428 33.66 -21.99 36.99
N THR A 429 34.01 -22.43 35.79
CA THR A 429 34.21 -23.84 35.45
C THR A 429 35.56 -24.33 35.98
N LEU A 430 35.60 -24.67 37.27
CA LEU A 430 36.78 -25.18 37.96
C LEU A 430 36.79 -26.71 38.00
N VAL A 431 37.98 -27.30 37.79
CA VAL A 431 38.22 -28.75 37.92
C VAL A 431 38.15 -29.20 39.38
N ASP A 432 38.58 -28.34 40.30
CA ASP A 432 38.51 -28.59 41.73
C ASP A 432 37.05 -28.64 42.21
N THR A 433 36.69 -29.53 43.12
CA THR A 433 35.34 -29.63 43.72
C THR A 433 35.13 -28.58 44.81
N GLN A 434 36.19 -28.11 45.47
CA GLN A 434 36.11 -27.13 46.55
C GLN A 434 35.91 -25.71 46.01
N ARG A 435 34.67 -25.21 46.09
CA ARG A 435 34.27 -23.86 45.65
C ARG A 435 34.57 -22.72 46.64
N THR A 436 35.13 -23.05 47.80
CA THR A 436 35.45 -22.07 48.85
C THR A 436 36.94 -21.80 48.90
N PHE A 437 37.33 -20.54 48.75
CA PHE A 437 38.72 -20.11 48.68
C PHE A 437 39.08 -19.23 49.88
N PRO A 438 40.18 -19.51 50.60
CA PRO A 438 40.57 -18.78 51.81
C PRO A 438 41.27 -17.45 51.49
N LEU A 439 40.89 -16.38 52.19
CA LEU A 439 41.57 -15.08 52.14
C LEU A 439 42.72 -14.97 53.17
N TYR A 440 43.34 -16.10 53.52
CA TYR A 440 44.47 -16.18 54.44
C TYR A 440 45.48 -17.20 53.91
N GLY A 441 46.77 -16.89 54.01
CA GLY A 441 47.84 -17.76 53.51
C GLY A 441 48.12 -18.96 54.41
N LYS A 442 48.13 -18.75 55.72
CA LYS A 442 48.56 -19.72 56.73
C LYS A 442 47.80 -21.05 56.67
N GLY A 443 48.53 -22.13 56.39
CA GLY A 443 47.97 -23.48 56.29
C GLY A 443 47.09 -23.72 55.06
N THR A 444 47.23 -22.89 54.02
CA THR A 444 46.49 -23.02 52.75
C THR A 444 47.46 -23.14 51.57
N ILE A 445 46.98 -23.72 50.47
CA ILE A 445 47.79 -23.82 49.26
C ILE A 445 47.84 -22.44 48.59
N ARG A 446 49.04 -21.95 48.29
CA ARG A 446 49.29 -20.60 47.76
C ARG A 446 48.38 -20.20 46.60
N PHE A 447 48.20 -21.06 45.60
CA PHE A 447 47.36 -20.73 44.44
C PHE A 447 45.90 -20.50 44.82
N ARG A 448 45.37 -21.19 45.85
CA ARG A 448 43.98 -21.02 46.30
C ARG A 448 43.80 -19.69 47.01
N PHE A 449 44.81 -19.28 47.78
CA PHE A 449 44.84 -17.96 48.42
C PHE A 449 44.93 -16.84 47.38
N GLU A 450 45.86 -16.92 46.43
CA GLU A 450 45.99 -15.93 45.35
C GLU A 450 44.72 -15.83 44.50
N TYR A 451 44.08 -16.98 44.21
CA TYR A 451 42.79 -17.01 43.54
C TYR A 451 41.69 -16.34 44.37
N ALA A 452 41.62 -16.58 45.68
CA ALA A 452 40.66 -15.91 46.57
C ALA A 452 40.80 -14.38 46.53
N VAL A 453 42.03 -13.87 46.57
CA VAL A 453 42.32 -12.44 46.47
C VAL A 453 41.92 -11.89 45.10
N PHE A 454 42.15 -12.64 44.02
CA PHE A 454 41.69 -12.28 42.69
C PHE A 454 40.16 -12.17 42.61
N LEU A 455 39.42 -13.13 43.16
CA LEU A 455 37.95 -13.09 43.20
C LEU A 455 37.43 -11.88 43.99
N LEU A 456 38.02 -11.62 45.16
CA LEU A 456 37.70 -10.43 45.96
C LEU A 456 37.94 -9.13 45.18
N ASN A 457 39.03 -9.05 44.43
CA ASN A 457 39.31 -7.89 43.59
C ASN A 457 38.31 -7.75 42.43
N LYS A 458 37.78 -8.87 41.92
CA LYS A 458 36.68 -8.85 40.94
C LYS A 458 35.36 -8.37 41.52
N ASP A 459 35.05 -8.68 42.77
CA ASP A 459 33.90 -8.08 43.44
C ASP A 459 34.08 -6.57 43.64
N ILE A 460 35.28 -6.12 43.99
CA ILE A 460 35.59 -4.68 44.09
C ILE A 460 35.44 -3.99 42.73
N GLU A 461 35.87 -4.63 41.64
CA GLU A 461 35.65 -4.14 40.27
C GLU A 461 34.16 -4.04 39.95
N CYS A 462 33.36 -5.06 40.26
CA CYS A 462 31.91 -5.05 40.04
C CYS A 462 31.23 -3.90 40.81
N LEU A 463 31.62 -3.70 42.08
CA LEU A 463 31.13 -2.59 42.89
C LEU A 463 31.56 -1.24 42.28
N ALA A 464 32.79 -1.11 41.79
CA ALA A 464 33.27 0.10 41.13
C ALA A 464 32.52 0.41 39.82
N GLU A 465 32.31 -0.59 38.97
CA GLU A 465 31.56 -0.46 37.71
C GLU A 465 30.12 -0.02 37.96
N SER A 466 29.48 -0.53 39.03
CA SER A 466 28.11 -0.13 39.41
C SER A 466 27.98 1.36 39.74
N GLN A 467 29.09 2.01 40.13
CA GLN A 467 29.18 3.44 40.42
C GLN A 467 29.75 4.25 39.24
N GLY A 468 29.93 3.61 38.07
CA GLY A 468 30.46 4.25 36.87
C GLY A 468 31.99 4.40 36.85
N LEU A 469 32.71 3.69 37.73
CA LEU A 469 34.17 3.74 37.80
C LEU A 469 34.80 2.62 36.97
N LYS A 470 35.88 2.96 36.26
CA LYS A 470 36.73 1.99 35.57
C LYS A 470 38.07 1.90 36.30
N LEU A 471 38.40 0.73 36.83
CA LEU A 471 39.66 0.49 37.51
C LEU A 471 40.78 0.27 36.49
N ILE A 472 41.97 0.81 36.77
CA ILE A 472 43.14 0.71 35.87
C ILE A 472 43.81 -0.66 36.04
N ASP A 473 44.03 -1.08 37.28
CA ASP A 473 44.59 -2.39 37.60
C ASP A 473 43.80 -3.00 38.76
N ILE A 474 43.16 -4.14 38.50
CA ILE A 474 42.31 -4.86 39.45
C ILE A 474 43.11 -5.37 40.66
N ARG A 475 44.43 -5.61 40.50
CA ARG A 475 45.30 -6.13 41.56
C ARG A 475 45.52 -5.14 42.70
N HIS A 476 45.22 -3.86 42.49
CA HIS A 476 45.38 -2.81 43.49
C HIS A 476 44.22 -2.79 44.50
N THR A 477 44.14 -3.80 45.37
CA THR A 477 43.01 -4.02 46.31
C THR A 477 42.62 -2.78 47.11
N LEU A 478 43.50 -2.29 48.00
CA LEU A 478 43.20 -1.11 48.84
C LEU A 478 43.11 0.20 48.05
N PRO A 479 43.99 0.50 47.07
CA PRO A 479 43.82 1.68 46.22
C PRO A 479 42.44 1.74 45.54
N ASN A 480 41.99 0.63 44.95
CA ASN A 480 40.70 0.56 44.24
C ASN A 480 39.53 0.71 45.21
N LEU A 481 39.59 0.04 46.37
CA LEU A 481 38.55 0.13 47.39
C LEU A 481 38.45 1.54 47.99
N LYS A 482 39.59 2.19 48.23
CA LYS A 482 39.65 3.59 48.67
C LYS A 482 39.07 4.52 47.61
N TYR A 483 39.39 4.30 46.34
CA TYR A 483 38.84 5.10 45.24
C TYR A 483 37.32 4.97 45.12
N LEU A 484 36.80 3.74 45.20
CA LEU A 484 35.37 3.46 45.26
C LEU A 484 34.70 4.25 46.40
N LEU A 485 35.20 4.09 47.63
CA LEU A 485 34.63 4.76 48.79
C LEU A 485 34.70 6.29 48.69
N TYR A 486 35.79 6.84 48.15
CA TYR A 486 35.97 8.27 47.94
C TYR A 486 34.94 8.84 46.94
N VAL A 487 34.68 8.13 45.85
CA VAL A 487 33.68 8.55 44.86
C VAL A 487 32.27 8.42 45.44
N CYS A 488 31.98 7.34 46.14
CA CYS A 488 30.68 7.15 46.79
C CYS A 488 30.42 8.16 47.91
N SER A 489 31.46 8.67 48.58
CA SER A 489 31.36 9.71 49.61
C SER A 489 31.46 11.14 49.04
N ALA A 490 31.81 11.32 47.76
CA ALA A 490 31.93 12.61 47.13
C ALA A 490 30.57 13.32 46.95
N GLY A 491 30.55 14.63 47.15
CA GLY A 491 29.40 15.50 46.90
C GLY A 491 29.53 16.86 47.59
N THR A 492 28.77 17.85 47.14
CA THR A 492 28.82 19.23 47.67
C THR A 492 27.71 19.54 48.66
N ALA A 493 26.66 18.72 48.70
CA ALA A 493 25.57 18.89 49.67
C ALA A 493 26.01 18.50 51.09
N GLU A 494 25.42 19.11 52.10
CA GLU A 494 25.58 18.68 53.49
C GLU A 494 25.16 17.22 53.63
N LEU A 495 25.90 16.46 54.44
CA LEU A 495 25.60 15.05 54.67
C LEU A 495 24.25 14.96 55.40
N PRO A 496 23.31 14.16 54.89
CA PRO A 496 22.02 14.05 55.54
C PRO A 496 22.20 13.39 56.90
N VAL A 497 21.51 13.91 57.91
CA VAL A 497 21.50 13.32 59.25
C VAL A 497 21.06 11.86 59.16
N ARG A 498 21.58 11.02 60.06
CA ARG A 498 21.06 9.67 60.25
C ARG A 498 19.57 9.72 60.48
N LYS A 499 18.80 9.30 59.47
CA LYS A 499 17.38 9.02 59.63
C LYS A 499 17.31 8.01 60.76
N ALA A 500 16.68 8.36 61.86
CA ALA A 500 16.52 7.49 63.02
C ALA A 500 15.66 6.29 62.61
N GLY A 501 16.31 5.30 61.98
CA GLY A 501 15.73 4.05 61.55
C GLY A 501 15.61 3.14 62.76
N GLY A 502 14.54 3.30 63.51
CA GLY A 502 14.00 2.24 64.36
C GLY A 502 12.90 1.53 63.59
N ILE A 503 12.86 0.21 63.65
CA ILE A 503 11.64 -0.53 63.28
C ILE A 503 10.55 0.01 64.21
N ARG A 504 9.50 0.61 63.65
CA ARG A 504 8.44 1.36 64.35
C ARG A 504 7.58 0.52 65.33
N GLY A 505 8.04 -0.67 65.72
CA GLY A 505 7.40 -1.60 66.67
C GLY A 505 8.35 -2.23 67.71
N LEU A 506 9.63 -1.85 67.78
CA LEU A 506 10.57 -2.38 68.79
C LEU A 506 10.82 -1.46 70.00
N LEU A 507 10.24 -0.25 70.01
CA LEU A 507 10.45 0.75 71.07
C LEU A 507 9.27 0.91 72.03
N THR A 508 8.17 0.16 71.87
CA THR A 508 7.04 0.13 72.82
C THR A 508 7.31 -0.81 74.00
N GLY A 509 8.44 -0.61 74.69
CA GLY A 509 8.80 -1.50 75.79
C GLY A 509 10.11 -1.20 76.47
N LYS A 510 10.29 0.03 76.99
CA LYS A 510 10.89 0.29 78.32
C LYS A 510 11.15 1.79 78.54
N VAL A 511 10.48 2.29 79.58
CA VAL A 511 10.95 3.23 80.60
C VAL A 511 11.52 4.58 80.11
N THR A 512 10.73 5.63 80.38
CA THR A 512 11.17 7.02 80.52
C THR A 512 12.33 7.16 81.52
N PRO A 513 13.26 8.09 81.28
CA PRO A 513 13.26 9.27 82.15
C PRO A 513 13.30 10.61 81.40
N LEU A 514 12.96 11.63 82.18
CA LEU A 514 12.55 13.00 81.87
C LEU A 514 13.56 13.90 81.10
N PRO A 515 13.10 15.08 80.63
CA PRO A 515 13.67 15.85 79.52
C PRO A 515 14.64 16.95 79.97
N SER A 516 15.51 17.37 79.05
CA SER A 516 16.09 18.71 79.07
C SER A 516 15.93 19.38 77.70
N ARG A 517 15.18 20.49 77.74
CA ARG A 517 15.13 21.66 76.85
C ARG A 517 16.28 21.72 75.83
N ARG A 518 16.07 22.11 74.56
CA ARG A 518 15.61 23.45 74.15
C ARG A 518 15.57 23.50 72.61
N GLY A 519 14.54 24.13 72.03
CA GLY A 519 14.57 24.61 70.65
C GLY A 519 13.41 24.14 69.79
N SER A 520 12.28 24.81 69.92
CA SER A 520 11.16 24.74 68.97
C SER A 520 11.57 25.31 67.61
N GLU A 521 11.22 24.62 66.53
CA GLU A 521 10.54 25.22 65.38
C GLU A 521 9.52 24.21 64.84
N GLU A 522 8.25 24.60 64.89
CA GLU A 522 7.11 23.88 64.34
C GLU A 522 6.96 24.18 62.84
N GLY A 523 6.65 23.15 62.06
CA GLY A 523 6.09 23.31 60.73
C GLY A 523 6.14 22.01 59.92
N LEU A 524 4.98 21.56 59.42
CA LEU A 524 4.77 20.47 58.43
C LEU A 524 4.34 19.06 58.94
N ALA A 525 3.61 18.97 60.06
CA ALA A 525 3.01 17.69 60.50
C ALA A 525 1.47 17.61 60.40
N ASP A 526 0.81 18.55 59.70
CA ASP A 526 -0.66 18.65 59.69
C ASP A 526 -1.36 18.20 58.39
N ALA A 527 -0.61 17.78 57.37
CA ALA A 527 -1.20 17.26 56.12
C ALA A 527 -1.54 15.75 56.19
N ALA A 528 -0.94 15.00 57.11
CA ALA A 528 -1.10 13.53 57.17
C ALA A 528 -2.27 13.05 58.04
N ARG A 529 -2.89 13.93 58.84
CA ARG A 529 -3.99 13.56 59.76
C ARG A 529 -5.38 13.61 59.12
N LYS A 530 -5.57 14.30 57.99
CA LYS A 530 -6.90 14.45 57.37
C LYS A 530 -7.30 13.32 56.40
N ALA A 531 -6.42 12.36 56.13
CA ALA A 531 -6.69 11.25 55.20
C ALA A 531 -7.17 9.95 55.87
N LEU A 532 -7.37 9.93 57.19
CA LEU A 532 -7.62 8.70 57.95
C LEU A 532 -8.94 8.66 58.75
N GLU A 533 -9.85 9.63 58.59
CA GLU A 533 -11.11 9.67 59.36
C GLU A 533 -12.40 9.37 58.57
N HIS A 534 -12.32 9.06 57.27
CA HIS A 534 -13.50 8.60 56.52
C HIS A 534 -13.36 7.15 56.05
N GLY A 535 -13.68 6.23 56.94
CA GLY A 535 -13.78 4.81 56.61
C GLY A 535 -13.98 3.91 57.81
N SER A 536 -14.99 4.15 58.65
CA SER A 536 -15.38 3.20 59.70
C SER A 536 -16.88 3.23 59.92
N SER A 537 -17.59 2.31 59.26
CA SER A 537 -18.81 1.73 59.82
C SER A 537 -19.18 0.41 59.14
N ALA A 538 -19.64 -0.52 59.98
CA ALA A 538 -20.36 -1.77 59.70
C ALA A 538 -19.55 -3.08 59.45
N ASN A 539 -19.25 -3.74 60.58
CA ASN A 539 -19.59 -5.12 60.96
C ASN A 539 -19.93 -6.20 59.90
N GLY A 540 -19.34 -7.38 60.10
CA GLY A 540 -19.90 -8.67 59.66
C GLY A 540 -18.84 -9.74 59.37
N GLY A 541 -18.55 -10.61 60.34
CA GLY A 541 -17.55 -11.66 60.19
C GLY A 541 -18.03 -12.90 59.46
N THR A 542 -17.13 -13.60 58.75
CA THR A 542 -17.09 -15.08 58.69
C THR A 542 -15.80 -15.59 58.05
N LYS A 543 -15.16 -16.53 58.77
CA LYS A 543 -14.36 -17.70 58.37
C LYS A 543 -13.47 -17.68 57.11
N GLY A 544 -12.22 -18.07 57.34
CA GLY A 544 -11.10 -18.14 56.40
C GLY A 544 -11.28 -18.96 55.12
N ASN A 545 -10.49 -18.60 54.12
CA ASN A 545 -9.50 -19.48 53.51
C ASN A 545 -8.44 -18.61 52.82
N MET A 546 -7.15 -18.85 53.10
CA MET A 546 -6.05 -18.17 52.41
C MET A 546 -5.72 -18.91 51.11
N SER A 547 -6.04 -18.28 49.98
CA SER A 547 -5.40 -18.56 48.69
C SER A 547 -4.97 -17.22 48.08
N LEU A 548 -3.69 -16.90 48.22
CA LEU A 548 -3.05 -15.76 47.56
C LEU A 548 -2.94 -16.05 46.05
N GLN A 549 -3.86 -15.49 45.27
CA GLN A 549 -3.72 -15.33 43.82
C GLN A 549 -3.42 -13.86 43.50
N LEU A 550 -2.32 -13.64 42.80
CA LEU A 550 -1.86 -12.34 42.29
C LEU A 550 -2.85 -11.80 41.24
N PRO A 551 -3.04 -10.48 41.13
CA PRO A 551 -4.00 -9.89 40.18
C PRO A 551 -3.33 -9.73 38.82
N PHE A 552 -3.46 -10.74 37.96
CA PHE A 552 -3.37 -10.55 36.51
C PHE A 552 -4.75 -10.87 35.94
N ASP A 553 -5.64 -9.88 36.01
CA ASP A 553 -6.92 -9.95 35.31
C ASP A 553 -6.68 -9.77 33.80
N ALA A 554 -7.01 -10.85 33.08
CA ALA A 554 -7.61 -10.90 31.75
C ALA A 554 -7.28 -9.75 30.78
N GLU A 555 -6.27 -9.99 29.94
CA GLU A 555 -6.18 -9.35 28.63
C GLU A 555 -7.45 -9.69 27.83
N THR A 556 -8.31 -8.70 27.59
CA THR A 556 -9.32 -8.79 26.52
C THR A 556 -8.61 -8.60 25.18
N PRO A 557 -8.58 -9.58 24.26
CA PRO A 557 -8.02 -9.37 22.94
C PRO A 557 -9.04 -8.58 22.11
N THR A 558 -8.92 -7.26 22.07
CA THR A 558 -9.61 -6.44 21.06
C THR A 558 -8.93 -6.65 19.71
N SER A 559 -9.26 -7.75 19.02
CA SER A 559 -8.90 -7.93 17.62
C SER A 559 -9.79 -7.04 16.76
N LEU A 560 -9.23 -6.02 16.13
CA LEU A 560 -9.86 -5.30 15.02
C LEU A 560 -9.86 -6.21 13.78
N ARG A 561 -10.82 -7.14 13.73
CA ARG A 561 -11.08 -7.94 12.54
C ARG A 561 -12.16 -7.25 11.72
N THR A 562 -11.73 -6.46 10.76
CA THR A 562 -12.57 -5.99 9.65
C THR A 562 -13.05 -7.21 8.86
N ARG A 563 -14.26 -7.69 9.14
CA ARG A 563 -14.91 -8.73 8.34
C ARG A 563 -16.19 -8.16 7.74
N GLY A 564 -16.11 -7.80 6.47
CA GLY A 564 -17.28 -7.62 5.62
C GLY A 564 -17.33 -6.32 4.84
N LEU A 565 -16.54 -6.18 3.77
CA LEU A 565 -16.94 -5.45 2.57
C LEU A 565 -16.05 -5.79 1.36
N ARG A 566 -16.57 -6.69 0.50
CA ARG A 566 -16.40 -6.86 -0.98
C ARG A 566 -14.97 -7.11 -1.51
N GLU A 567 -14.72 -7.90 -2.57
CA GLU A 567 -15.39 -7.97 -3.88
C GLU A 567 -15.26 -9.36 -4.51
N ASN A 568 -16.37 -9.90 -5.02
CA ASN A 568 -16.35 -10.93 -6.05
C ASN A 568 -15.98 -10.27 -7.39
N ARG A 569 -14.75 -10.45 -7.86
CA ARG A 569 -14.42 -10.35 -9.28
C ARG A 569 -14.50 -11.76 -9.88
N ALA A 570 -15.55 -12.00 -10.65
CA ALA A 570 -15.60 -13.13 -11.55
C ALA A 570 -14.74 -12.83 -12.78
N ARG A 571 -13.74 -13.69 -13.01
CA ARG A 571 -13.28 -14.14 -14.32
C ARG A 571 -13.15 -15.65 -14.24
#